data_AF-A0A6C0H8K8-F1
#
_entry.id   AF-A0A6C0H8K8-F1
#
_cell.length_a   1.000
_cell.length_b   1.000
_cell.length_c   1.000
_cell.angle_alpha   90.00
_cell.angle_beta   90.00
_cell.angle_gamma   90.00
#
_symmetry.space_group_name_H-M   'P 1'
#
loop_
_entity.id
_entity.type
_entity.pdbx_description
1 polymer ?
#
loop_
_entity_poly.entity_id
_entity_poly.type
_entity_poly.pdbx_seq_one_letter_code
_entity_poly.pdbx_strand_id
1 'polypeptide(L)'
;MSIHLILYSNNEPYNTTKKLLIESIFSYTKKKLYIHNYDLDIIKTKEWFHLIMNLPKIYKLGMRDGYYNSWKAFIVKEVYTIMNDNDILYYVDCSQYYKIGFTENIDKLCDIANTKLCIAGSVGNDIKNNTINCCDNIIVWDIIIPNKDNYINLDKLHVLNSWFLIKKCHQNNKFINEWVFYSYYTDNNIKEPLVTYHHTVDQSIFNILVIKYNLPVFYSPNIDHNLNKDKNIVLNIINNDMDIEKYFIYL
;
A
#
# COMPACT_ATOMS: atom_id res chain seq x y z
N MET A 1 -16.76 -12.32 7.86
CA MET A 1 -15.72 -11.46 7.28
C MET A 1 -16.32 -10.63 6.18
N SER A 2 -16.27 -9.31 6.32
CA SER A 2 -16.61 -8.34 5.28
C SER A 2 -15.34 -7.80 4.63
N ILE A 3 -15.47 -7.21 3.45
CA ILE A 3 -14.40 -6.51 2.76
C ILE A 3 -14.67 -5.01 2.81
N HIS A 4 -13.67 -4.24 3.24
CA HIS A 4 -13.63 -2.79 3.22
C HIS A 4 -12.70 -2.35 2.09
N LEU A 5 -13.27 -2.06 0.91
CA LEU A 5 -12.52 -1.62 -0.26
C LEU A 5 -12.29 -0.11 -0.18
N ILE A 6 -11.03 0.30 -0.14
CA ILE A 6 -10.61 1.70 -0.11
C ILE A 6 -10.17 2.11 -1.50
N LEU A 7 -10.77 3.20 -1.99
CA LEU A 7 -10.43 3.80 -3.28
C LEU A 7 -10.24 5.30 -3.09
N TYR A 8 -9.09 5.80 -3.56
CA TYR A 8 -8.80 7.21 -3.63
C TYR A 8 -8.51 7.63 -5.07
N SER A 9 -9.09 8.75 -5.50
CA SER A 9 -8.73 9.41 -6.74
C SER A 9 -8.85 10.92 -6.60
N ASN A 10 -8.08 11.65 -7.41
CA ASN A 10 -8.18 13.09 -7.52
C ASN A 10 -7.98 13.48 -8.99
N ASN A 11 -9.00 14.12 -9.57
CA ASN A 11 -9.08 14.50 -10.98
C ASN A 11 -9.09 13.32 -11.97
N GLU A 12 -9.34 13.64 -13.24
CA GLU A 12 -9.19 12.69 -14.33
C GLU A 12 -7.71 12.43 -14.66
N PRO A 13 -7.35 11.22 -15.12
CA PRO A 13 -8.24 10.09 -15.42
C PRO A 13 -8.47 9.12 -14.24
N TYR A 14 -8.00 9.47 -13.04
CA TYR A 14 -8.09 8.62 -11.86
C TYR A 14 -9.54 8.44 -11.39
N ASN A 15 -10.37 9.48 -11.52
CA ASN A 15 -11.80 9.43 -11.23
C ASN A 15 -12.55 8.42 -12.09
N THR A 16 -12.29 8.40 -13.41
CA THR A 16 -12.83 7.36 -14.30
C THR A 16 -12.46 5.96 -13.82
N THR A 17 -11.20 5.72 -13.47
CA THR A 17 -10.75 4.41 -12.97
C THR A 17 -11.46 4.03 -11.68
N LYS A 18 -11.58 4.97 -10.72
CA LYS A 18 -12.31 4.76 -9.46
C LYS A 18 -13.76 4.34 -9.71
N LYS A 19 -14.45 5.02 -10.63
CA LYS A 19 -15.82 4.69 -11.01
C LYS A 19 -15.92 3.25 -11.54
N LEU A 20 -15.05 2.86 -12.48
CA LEU A 20 -15.05 1.51 -13.04
C LEU A 20 -14.77 0.43 -11.98
N LEU A 21 -13.88 0.71 -11.02
CA LEU A 21 -13.61 -0.19 -9.89
C LEU A 21 -14.85 -0.41 -9.02
N ILE A 22 -15.58 0.66 -8.69
CA ILE A 22 -16.81 0.61 -7.89
C ILE A 22 -17.92 -0.13 -8.63
N GLU A 23 -18.10 0.11 -9.93
CA GLU A 23 -19.17 -0.50 -10.71
C GLU A 23 -18.95 -2.00 -10.91
N SER A 24 -17.70 -2.42 -11.13
CA SER A 24 -17.37 -3.81 -11.43
C SER A 24 -17.28 -4.72 -10.21
N ILE A 25 -16.86 -4.23 -9.04
CA ILE A 25 -16.52 -5.09 -7.90
C ILE A 25 -17.68 -5.98 -7.44
N PHE A 26 -18.92 -5.51 -7.55
CA PHE A 26 -20.11 -6.28 -7.16
C PHE A 26 -20.32 -7.55 -8.00
N SER A 27 -19.77 -7.61 -9.22
CA SER A 27 -19.78 -8.82 -10.05
C SER A 27 -18.68 -9.82 -9.68
N TYR A 28 -17.68 -9.40 -8.89
CA TYR A 28 -16.46 -10.14 -8.64
C TYR A 28 -16.21 -10.46 -7.15
N THR A 29 -17.25 -10.34 -6.32
CA THR A 29 -17.23 -10.84 -4.94
C THR A 29 -18.62 -11.34 -4.54
N LYS A 30 -18.65 -12.42 -3.75
CA LYS A 30 -19.86 -12.86 -3.04
C LYS A 30 -19.88 -12.41 -1.58
N LYS A 31 -18.80 -11.80 -1.09
CA LYS A 31 -18.66 -11.37 0.30
C LYS A 31 -19.33 -10.02 0.51
N LYS A 32 -19.71 -9.74 1.76
CA LYS A 32 -20.25 -8.42 2.13
C LYS A 32 -19.20 -7.35 1.88
N LEU A 33 -19.56 -6.32 1.12
CA LEU A 33 -18.65 -5.27 0.68
C LEU A 33 -19.05 -3.91 1.23
N TYR A 34 -18.07 -3.16 1.74
CA TYR A 34 -18.16 -1.76 2.11
C TYR A 34 -17.16 -0.97 1.26
N ILE A 35 -17.64 0.02 0.51
CA ILE A 35 -16.79 0.86 -0.34
C ILE A 35 -16.52 2.17 0.40
N HIS A 36 -15.25 2.45 0.63
CA HIS A 36 -14.77 3.70 1.23
C HIS A 36 -14.16 4.55 0.12
N ASN A 37 -15.00 5.44 -0.41
CA ASN A 37 -14.67 6.31 -1.53
C ASN A 37 -14.11 7.64 -1.04
N TYR A 38 -12.82 7.88 -1.31
CA TYR A 38 -12.14 9.13 -0.97
C TYR A 38 -11.80 9.95 -2.21
N ASP A 39 -11.80 11.26 -2.03
CA ASP A 39 -11.17 12.24 -2.88
C ASP A 39 -10.47 13.30 -2.02
N LEU A 40 -9.84 14.29 -2.67
CA LEU A 40 -9.09 15.32 -1.96
C LEU A 40 -9.98 16.19 -1.06
N ASP A 41 -11.22 16.44 -1.44
CA ASP A 41 -12.13 17.30 -0.68
C ASP A 41 -12.62 16.58 0.57
N ILE A 42 -12.95 15.29 0.46
CA ILE A 42 -13.26 14.43 1.60
C ILE A 42 -12.07 14.39 2.58
N ILE A 43 -10.85 14.19 2.08
CA ILE A 43 -9.64 14.12 2.92
C ILE A 43 -9.44 15.41 3.71
N LYS A 44 -9.63 16.58 3.09
CA LYS A 44 -9.47 17.88 3.76
C LYS A 44 -10.41 18.10 4.94
N THR A 45 -11.54 17.38 4.99
CA THR A 45 -12.51 17.46 6.09
C THR A 45 -12.16 16.56 7.27
N LYS A 46 -11.16 15.68 7.14
CA LYS A 46 -10.85 14.69 8.18
C LYS A 46 -10.05 15.32 9.31
N GLU A 47 -10.33 14.86 10.53
CA GLU A 47 -9.64 15.36 11.73
C GLU A 47 -8.14 15.22 11.60
N TRP A 48 -7.62 14.09 11.12
CA TRP A 48 -6.18 13.86 10.97
C TRP A 48 -5.50 14.69 9.88
N PHE A 49 -6.26 15.41 9.03
CA PHE A 49 -5.68 16.17 7.92
C PHE A 49 -4.69 17.25 8.40
N HIS A 50 -4.91 17.84 9.59
CA HIS A 50 -4.01 18.84 10.16
C HIS A 50 -2.56 18.34 10.35
N LEU A 51 -2.38 17.03 10.49
CA LEU A 51 -1.06 16.41 10.66
C LEU A 51 -0.24 16.42 9.36
N ILE A 52 -0.91 16.43 8.21
CA ILE A 52 -0.24 16.37 6.90
C ILE A 52 -0.39 17.64 6.08
N MET A 53 -1.32 18.54 6.45
CA MET A 53 -1.64 19.73 5.66
C MET A 53 -0.50 20.77 5.57
N ASN A 54 0.56 20.60 6.37
CA ASN A 54 1.72 21.48 6.37
C ASN A 54 2.99 20.75 5.92
N LEU A 55 2.89 19.51 5.40
CA LEU A 55 4.05 18.82 4.86
C LEU A 55 4.63 19.64 3.69
N PRO A 56 5.96 19.76 3.63
CA PRO A 56 6.61 20.60 2.64
C PRO A 56 6.44 19.99 1.25
N LYS A 57 6.16 20.86 0.28
CA LYS A 57 6.18 20.48 -1.13
C LYS A 57 7.63 20.34 -1.58
N ILE A 58 8.07 19.10 -1.79
CA ILE A 58 9.42 18.84 -2.30
C ILE A 58 9.36 18.75 -3.82
N TYR A 59 9.67 19.87 -4.49
CA TYR A 59 9.82 19.91 -5.94
C TYR A 59 11.20 19.38 -6.34
N LYS A 60 11.28 18.08 -6.61
CA LYS A 60 12.44 17.45 -7.25
C LYS A 60 11.97 16.73 -8.51
N LEU A 61 12.67 16.92 -9.62
CA LEU A 61 12.30 16.30 -10.90
C LEU A 61 12.20 14.77 -10.72
N GLY A 62 11.05 14.21 -11.11
CA GLY A 62 10.73 12.79 -10.93
C GLY A 62 10.08 12.45 -9.59
N MET A 63 10.36 13.18 -8.51
CA MET A 63 9.83 12.85 -7.17
C MET A 63 8.35 13.17 -7.03
N ARG A 64 7.65 12.26 -6.34
CA ARG A 64 6.29 12.48 -5.87
C ARG A 64 6.29 13.54 -4.77
N ASP A 65 5.27 14.39 -4.76
CA ASP A 65 5.09 15.39 -3.71
C ASP A 65 4.69 14.69 -2.40
N GLY A 66 5.54 14.75 -1.37
CA GLY A 66 5.27 14.13 -0.08
C GLY A 66 3.97 14.60 0.57
N TYR A 67 3.55 15.86 0.34
CA TYR A 67 2.25 16.39 0.77
C TYR A 67 1.09 15.60 0.15
N TYR A 68 1.16 15.39 -1.17
CA TYR A 68 0.12 14.70 -1.92
C TYR A 68 0.28 13.16 -1.92
N ASN A 69 1.00 12.57 -0.98
CA ASN A 69 1.15 11.11 -0.94
C ASN A 69 1.15 10.49 0.46
N SER A 70 1.26 11.29 1.53
CA SER A 70 1.20 10.76 2.91
C SER A 70 -0.19 10.27 3.32
N TRP A 71 -1.26 10.72 2.66
CA TRP A 71 -2.65 10.38 3.03
C TRP A 71 -2.98 8.90 3.00
N LYS A 72 -2.26 8.07 2.22
CA LYS A 72 -2.61 6.65 2.03
C LYS A 72 -2.63 5.92 3.37
N ALA A 73 -1.60 6.15 4.20
CA ALA A 73 -1.51 5.59 5.54
C ALA A 73 -2.70 6.02 6.44
N PHE A 74 -3.10 7.29 6.36
CA PHE A 74 -4.17 7.86 7.19
C PHE A 74 -5.55 7.36 6.80
N ILE A 75 -5.86 7.34 5.49
CA ILE A 75 -7.11 6.79 4.97
C ILE A 75 -7.24 5.32 5.40
N VAL A 76 -6.16 4.55 5.23
CA VAL A 76 -6.12 3.14 5.65
C VAL A 76 -6.36 3.01 7.14
N LYS A 77 -5.71 3.82 7.98
CA LYS A 77 -5.89 3.81 9.43
C LYS A 77 -7.32 4.16 9.86
N GLU A 78 -7.94 5.16 9.24
CA GLU A 78 -9.32 5.56 9.51
C GLU A 78 -10.28 4.38 9.29
N VAL A 79 -10.22 3.77 8.10
CA VAL A 79 -11.06 2.62 7.76
C VAL A 79 -10.74 1.40 8.63
N TYR A 80 -9.46 1.15 8.91
CA TYR A 80 -9.00 0.07 9.80
C TYR A 80 -9.46 0.25 11.25
N THR A 81 -9.77 1.46 11.67
CA THR A 81 -10.25 1.74 13.04
C THR A 81 -11.74 1.46 13.19
N ILE A 82 -12.53 1.65 12.13
CA ILE A 82 -14.00 1.48 12.15
C ILE A 82 -14.47 0.08 11.72
N MET A 83 -13.60 -0.74 11.13
CA MET A 83 -13.96 -2.12 10.76
C MET A 83 -13.98 -3.06 11.96
N ASN A 84 -14.75 -4.13 11.86
CA ASN A 84 -14.81 -5.14 12.92
C ASN A 84 -13.57 -6.03 12.88
N ASP A 85 -13.25 -6.65 14.01
CA ASP A 85 -12.23 -7.69 14.05
C ASP A 85 -12.54 -8.81 13.05
N ASN A 86 -11.50 -9.27 12.36
CA ASN A 86 -11.54 -10.22 11.25
C ASN A 86 -12.14 -9.73 9.93
N ASP A 87 -12.52 -8.45 9.79
CA ASP A 87 -12.78 -7.88 8.47
C ASP A 87 -11.47 -7.64 7.69
N ILE A 88 -11.56 -7.56 6.36
CA ILE A 88 -10.43 -7.33 5.46
C ILE A 88 -10.49 -5.91 4.91
N LEU A 89 -9.44 -5.13 5.14
CA LEU A 89 -9.14 -3.92 4.38
C LEU A 89 -8.54 -4.33 3.04
N TYR A 90 -9.09 -3.85 1.93
CA TYR A 90 -8.48 -3.99 0.61
C TYR A 90 -8.28 -2.59 0.02
N TYR A 91 -7.03 -2.17 -0.15
CA TYR A 91 -6.71 -0.92 -0.83
C TYR A 91 -6.34 -1.20 -2.28
N VAL A 92 -6.79 -0.34 -3.20
CA VAL A 92 -6.42 -0.38 -4.63
C VAL A 92 -6.22 1.04 -5.16
N ASP A 93 -5.07 1.32 -5.78
CA ASP A 93 -4.81 2.57 -6.49
C ASP A 93 -5.74 2.72 -7.70
N CYS A 94 -6.31 3.91 -7.89
CA CYS A 94 -7.12 4.24 -9.07
C CYS A 94 -6.25 4.64 -10.27
N SER A 95 -5.28 3.79 -10.65
CA SER A 95 -4.21 4.10 -11.62
C SER A 95 -4.71 4.56 -13.00
N GLN A 96 -4.10 5.62 -13.54
CA GLN A 96 -4.33 6.06 -14.92
C GLN A 96 -3.85 5.07 -16.00
N TYR A 97 -2.96 4.13 -15.65
CA TYR A 97 -2.40 3.15 -16.58
C TYR A 97 -3.27 1.90 -16.70
N TYR A 98 -4.17 1.67 -15.74
CA TYR A 98 -5.07 0.52 -15.68
C TYR A 98 -6.51 1.02 -15.52
N LYS A 99 -7.00 1.77 -16.52
CA LYS A 99 -8.35 2.36 -16.54
C LYS A 99 -9.44 1.32 -16.80
N ILE A 100 -9.43 0.25 -16.01
CA ILE A 100 -10.38 -0.85 -16.06
C ILE A 100 -10.84 -1.18 -14.64
N GLY A 101 -12.06 -1.69 -14.54
CA GLY A 101 -12.60 -2.22 -13.29
C GLY A 101 -11.89 -3.50 -12.85
N PHE A 102 -12.51 -4.23 -11.94
CA PHE A 102 -12.23 -5.63 -11.71
C PHE A 102 -12.71 -6.46 -12.90
N THR A 103 -11.91 -7.43 -13.30
CA THR A 103 -12.27 -8.46 -14.29
C THR A 103 -12.17 -9.87 -13.71
N GLU A 104 -11.75 -9.97 -12.46
CA GLU A 104 -11.40 -11.22 -11.78
C GLU A 104 -12.01 -11.25 -10.39
N ASN A 105 -12.40 -12.45 -9.93
CA ASN A 105 -12.95 -12.64 -8.58
C ASN A 105 -11.90 -12.31 -7.50
N ILE A 106 -12.30 -11.59 -6.45
CA ILE A 106 -11.40 -11.18 -5.35
C ILE A 106 -11.46 -12.07 -4.11
N ASP A 107 -12.44 -12.96 -4.03
CA ASP A 107 -12.77 -13.70 -2.81
C ASP A 107 -11.61 -14.59 -2.37
N LYS A 108 -10.96 -15.27 -3.32
CA LYS A 108 -9.81 -16.14 -3.03
C LYS A 108 -8.64 -15.36 -2.43
N LEU A 109 -8.30 -14.20 -2.99
CA LEU A 109 -7.24 -13.34 -2.45
C LEU A 109 -7.58 -12.83 -1.04
N CYS A 110 -8.85 -12.48 -0.78
CA CYS A 110 -9.31 -12.10 0.55
C CYS A 110 -9.24 -13.25 1.56
N ASP A 111 -9.55 -14.47 1.15
CA ASP A 111 -9.46 -15.65 2.02
C ASP A 111 -8.00 -16.01 2.38
N ILE A 112 -7.08 -15.80 1.43
CA ILE A 112 -5.64 -15.91 1.69
C ILE A 112 -5.21 -14.84 2.70
N ALA A 113 -5.59 -13.57 2.50
CA ALA A 113 -5.26 -12.49 3.41
C ALA A 113 -5.85 -12.71 4.81
N ASN A 114 -7.03 -13.32 4.91
CA ASN A 114 -7.63 -13.68 6.20
C ASN A 114 -6.81 -14.72 6.96
N THR A 115 -6.21 -15.67 6.23
CA THR A 115 -5.37 -16.74 6.79
C THR A 115 -3.98 -16.22 7.15
N LYS A 116 -3.35 -15.47 6.24
CA LYS A 116 -2.01 -14.88 6.42
C LYS A 116 -1.98 -13.60 7.25
N LEU A 117 -3.15 -13.11 7.65
CA LEU A 117 -3.39 -11.81 8.32
C LEU A 117 -3.11 -10.58 7.45
N CYS A 118 -2.24 -10.67 6.45
CA CYS A 118 -1.86 -9.58 5.56
C CYS A 118 -1.41 -10.15 4.20
N ILE A 119 -1.51 -9.34 3.15
CA ILE A 119 -0.76 -9.45 1.91
C ILE A 119 -0.29 -8.03 1.61
N ALA A 120 0.97 -7.74 1.87
CA ALA A 120 1.52 -6.39 1.87
C ALA A 120 1.94 -5.94 0.46
N GLY A 121 1.02 -6.08 -0.50
CA GLY A 121 1.24 -5.74 -1.89
C GLY A 121 2.11 -6.74 -2.62
N SER A 122 3.00 -6.26 -3.50
CA SER A 122 3.69 -7.11 -4.46
C SER A 122 5.13 -6.69 -4.76
N VAL A 123 5.91 -7.63 -5.29
CA VAL A 123 7.29 -7.42 -5.73
C VAL A 123 7.54 -8.06 -7.10
N GLY A 124 8.47 -7.49 -7.85
CA GLY A 124 9.00 -8.05 -9.11
C GLY A 124 10.52 -8.19 -9.02
N ASN A 125 11.12 -9.06 -9.84
CA ASN A 125 12.56 -9.35 -9.81
C ASN A 125 13.45 -8.18 -10.28
N ASP A 126 12.86 -7.22 -11.00
CA ASP A 126 13.53 -6.14 -11.72
C ASP A 126 13.84 -4.92 -10.86
N ILE A 127 13.18 -4.75 -9.70
CA ILE A 127 13.34 -3.55 -8.85
C ILE A 127 13.70 -3.93 -7.41
N LYS A 128 14.87 -3.47 -6.98
CA LYS A 128 15.35 -3.54 -5.59
C LYS A 128 15.17 -2.20 -4.87
N ASN A 129 15.36 -2.18 -3.56
CA ASN A 129 15.25 -0.95 -2.75
C ASN A 129 16.23 0.15 -3.20
N ASN A 130 17.45 -0.21 -3.63
CA ASN A 130 18.43 0.70 -4.20
C ASN A 130 18.23 1.03 -5.69
N THR A 131 17.20 0.48 -6.34
CA THR A 131 16.93 0.77 -7.75
C THR A 131 16.24 2.12 -7.88
N ILE A 132 16.81 3.05 -8.66
CA ILE A 132 16.22 4.38 -8.98
C ILE A 132 15.80 5.15 -7.70
N ASN A 133 16.59 5.02 -6.63
CA ASN A 133 16.38 5.68 -5.34
C ASN A 133 14.98 5.43 -4.74
N CYS A 134 14.43 4.22 -4.96
CA CYS A 134 13.11 3.84 -4.50
C CYS A 134 13.00 3.80 -2.97
N CYS A 135 13.99 3.24 -2.29
CA CYS A 135 14.03 3.07 -0.83
C CYS A 135 15.49 2.92 -0.33
N ASP A 136 16.38 3.81 -0.75
CA ASP A 136 17.85 3.71 -0.60
C ASP A 136 18.47 4.56 0.52
N ASN A 137 17.74 5.55 1.04
CA ASN A 137 18.21 6.40 2.12
C ASN A 137 18.30 5.66 3.48
N ILE A 138 19.53 5.31 3.89
CA ILE A 138 19.80 4.59 5.14
C ILE A 138 19.39 5.34 6.41
N ILE A 139 19.42 6.68 6.42
CA ILE A 139 18.97 7.44 7.60
C ILE A 139 17.51 7.13 7.92
N VAL A 140 16.68 6.96 6.88
CA VAL A 140 15.27 6.58 7.05
C VAL A 140 15.13 5.16 7.60
N TRP A 141 15.94 4.23 7.11
CA TRP A 141 15.97 2.85 7.62
C TRP A 141 16.36 2.81 9.09
N ASP A 142 17.39 3.55 9.49
CA ASP A 142 17.90 3.57 10.86
C ASP A 142 16.91 4.19 11.85
N ILE A 143 16.08 5.14 11.40
CA ILE A 143 14.99 5.72 12.20
C ILE A 143 13.87 4.70 12.42
N ILE A 144 13.49 3.92 11.40
CA ILE A 144 12.35 2.98 11.48
C ILE A 144 12.75 1.64 12.12
N ILE A 145 13.97 1.18 11.84
CA ILE A 145 14.57 -0.07 12.32
C ILE A 145 15.95 0.25 12.95
N PRO A 146 15.98 0.82 14.16
CA PRO A 146 17.22 1.19 14.81
C PRO A 146 18.06 -0.02 15.22
N ASN A 147 19.37 0.18 15.38
CA ASN A 147 20.33 -0.81 15.88
C ASN A 147 20.45 -2.08 15.02
N LYS A 148 20.29 -1.96 13.71
CA LYS A 148 20.53 -3.04 12.73
C LYS A 148 21.46 -2.54 11.63
N ASP A 149 22.17 -3.49 11.00
CA ASP A 149 22.79 -3.22 9.70
C ASP A 149 21.69 -3.17 8.64
N ASN A 150 21.24 -1.96 8.30
CA ASN A 150 20.17 -1.77 7.33
C ASN A 150 20.66 -1.77 5.87
N TYR A 151 21.98 -1.78 5.62
CA TYR A 151 22.52 -1.86 4.26
C TYR A 151 22.12 -3.16 3.56
N ILE A 152 21.96 -4.26 4.32
CA ILE A 152 21.51 -5.55 3.78
C ILE A 152 20.14 -5.46 3.10
N ASN A 153 19.30 -4.49 3.49
CA ASN A 153 17.96 -4.36 2.95
C ASN A 153 17.95 -3.64 1.59
N LEU A 154 19.04 -2.95 1.23
CA LEU A 154 19.11 -2.20 -0.02
C LEU A 154 19.05 -3.10 -1.26
N ASP A 155 19.56 -4.33 -1.14
CA ASP A 155 19.55 -5.31 -2.22
C ASP A 155 18.31 -6.20 -2.27
N LYS A 156 17.38 -6.04 -1.32
CA LYS A 156 16.09 -6.73 -1.31
C LYS A 156 15.14 -6.14 -2.35
N LEU A 157 14.17 -6.95 -2.79
CA LEU A 157 13.12 -6.51 -3.70
C LEU A 157 12.31 -5.37 -3.07
N HIS A 158 11.96 -4.39 -3.88
CA HIS A 158 11.14 -3.26 -3.44
C HIS A 158 9.66 -3.61 -3.49
N VAL A 159 8.93 -3.29 -2.43
CA VAL A 159 7.48 -3.54 -2.32
C VAL A 159 6.68 -2.44 -3.00
N LEU A 160 5.68 -2.85 -3.78
CA LEU A 160 4.61 -2.02 -4.32
C LEU A 160 3.40 -2.03 -3.42
N ASN A 161 2.93 -0.86 -3.05
CA ASN A 161 1.69 -0.67 -2.28
C ASN A 161 0.53 -0.16 -3.15
N SER A 162 0.54 -0.48 -4.45
CA SER A 162 -0.55 -0.11 -5.37
C SER A 162 -1.84 -0.90 -5.12
N TRP A 163 -1.72 -2.04 -4.46
CA TRP A 163 -2.83 -2.73 -3.83
C TRP A 163 -2.28 -3.52 -2.63
N PHE A 164 -3.09 -3.79 -1.62
CA PHE A 164 -2.71 -4.66 -0.49
C PHE A 164 -3.96 -5.03 0.32
N LEU A 165 -3.86 -6.12 1.07
CA LEU A 165 -4.93 -6.61 1.93
C LEU A 165 -4.45 -6.75 3.37
N ILE A 166 -5.21 -6.22 4.33
CA ILE A 166 -4.85 -6.27 5.75
C ILE A 166 -6.08 -6.70 6.54
N LYS A 167 -5.96 -7.78 7.30
CA LYS A 167 -6.99 -8.22 8.24
C LYS A 167 -6.98 -7.33 9.49
N LYS A 168 -8.16 -6.95 9.97
CA LYS A 168 -8.31 -6.37 11.30
C LYS A 168 -8.01 -7.41 12.37
N CYS A 169 -6.88 -7.25 13.04
CA CYS A 169 -6.50 -8.06 14.18
C CYS A 169 -5.43 -7.35 15.03
N HIS A 170 -5.19 -7.88 16.22
CA HIS A 170 -4.20 -7.33 17.15
C HIS A 170 -2.79 -7.25 16.53
N GLN A 171 -2.40 -8.27 15.75
CA GLN A 171 -1.08 -8.41 15.14
C GLN A 171 -0.76 -7.25 14.18
N ASN A 172 -1.74 -6.78 13.41
CA ASN A 172 -1.55 -5.73 12.42
C ASN A 172 -1.66 -4.31 12.99
N ASN A 173 -2.11 -4.15 14.24
CA ASN A 173 -2.32 -2.82 14.84
C ASN A 173 -1.03 -1.99 14.88
N LYS A 174 0.09 -2.62 15.24
CA LYS A 174 1.37 -1.92 15.36
C LYS A 174 1.90 -1.46 14.00
N PHE A 175 1.80 -2.31 12.98
CA PHE A 175 2.15 -1.97 11.60
C PHE A 175 1.38 -0.74 11.11
N ILE A 176 0.04 -0.74 11.24
CA ILE A 176 -0.80 0.38 10.79
C ILE A 176 -0.49 1.68 11.55
N ASN A 177 -0.29 1.59 12.87
CA ASN A 177 0.02 2.77 13.69
C ASN A 177 1.38 3.37 13.35
N GLU A 178 2.40 2.53 13.17
CA GLU A 178 3.73 2.99 12.79
C GLU A 178 3.76 3.54 11.37
N TRP A 179 2.99 2.98 10.44
CA TRP A 179 2.89 3.54 9.08
C TRP A 179 2.39 4.98 9.12
N VAL A 180 1.30 5.24 9.83
CA VAL A 180 0.80 6.61 10.03
C VAL A 180 1.85 7.47 10.72
N PHE A 181 2.42 7.02 11.85
CA PHE A 181 3.41 7.78 12.60
C PHE A 181 4.59 8.24 11.74
N TYR A 182 5.21 7.31 11.01
CA TYR A 182 6.38 7.61 10.17
C TYR A 182 6.02 8.46 8.95
N SER A 183 4.77 8.41 8.45
CA SER A 183 4.33 9.24 7.32
C SER A 183 4.30 10.74 7.59
N TYR A 184 4.35 11.19 8.85
CA TYR A 184 4.50 12.60 9.21
C TYR A 184 5.62 12.86 10.22
N TYR A 185 6.43 11.84 10.52
CA TYR A 185 7.49 11.94 11.52
C TYR A 185 8.53 13.00 11.16
N THR A 186 8.88 13.83 12.14
CA THR A 186 9.97 14.79 12.11
C THR A 186 10.69 14.78 13.46
N ASP A 187 12.00 15.05 13.47
CA ASP A 187 12.79 15.26 14.67
C ASP A 187 13.94 16.24 14.41
N ASN A 188 14.74 16.54 15.44
CA ASN A 188 15.87 17.49 15.32
C ASN A 188 17.02 16.99 14.42
N ASN A 189 17.06 15.70 14.07
CA ASN A 189 18.11 15.09 13.28
C ASN A 189 17.75 15.01 11.78
N ILE A 190 16.49 15.23 11.42
CA ILE A 190 16.03 15.29 10.03
C ILE A 190 15.53 16.69 9.67
N LYS A 191 15.82 17.12 8.44
CA LYS A 191 15.46 18.46 7.95
C LYS A 191 14.01 18.56 7.53
N GLU A 192 13.47 17.46 7.05
CA GLU A 192 12.12 17.36 6.49
C GLU A 192 11.39 16.17 7.12
N PRO A 193 10.07 16.05 6.95
CA PRO A 193 9.35 14.85 7.37
C PRO A 193 9.85 13.60 6.64
N LEU A 194 9.88 12.46 7.34
CA LEU A 194 10.52 11.23 6.88
C LEU A 194 10.00 10.74 5.51
N VAL A 195 8.69 10.90 5.26
CA VAL A 195 8.01 10.52 4.01
C VAL A 195 8.57 11.21 2.76
N THR A 196 9.34 12.27 2.92
CA THR A 196 9.83 13.10 1.80
C THR A 196 11.23 12.71 1.32
N TYR A 197 11.91 11.81 2.02
CA TYR A 197 13.31 11.47 1.76
C TYR A 197 13.53 10.52 0.58
N HIS A 198 12.52 9.74 0.19
CA HIS A 198 12.59 8.79 -0.92
C HIS A 198 11.69 9.19 -2.08
N HIS A 199 12.04 8.74 -3.29
CA HIS A 199 11.29 9.01 -4.52
C HIS A 199 9.85 8.48 -4.46
N THR A 200 9.64 7.36 -3.77
CA THR A 200 8.36 6.65 -3.68
C THR A 200 7.55 7.01 -2.43
N VAL A 201 8.00 8.00 -1.67
CA VAL A 201 7.23 8.63 -0.57
C VAL A 201 6.65 7.64 0.44
N ASP A 202 5.33 7.57 0.66
CA ASP A 202 4.70 6.67 1.62
C ASP A 202 4.99 5.18 1.35
N GLN A 203 5.23 4.82 0.08
CA GLN A 203 5.55 3.45 -0.31
C GLN A 203 6.90 3.00 0.27
N SER A 204 7.87 3.91 0.39
CA SER A 204 9.17 3.61 1.01
C SER A 204 9.02 3.26 2.50
N ILE A 205 8.23 4.04 3.24
CA ILE A 205 7.92 3.76 4.65
C ILE A 205 7.18 2.43 4.77
N PHE A 206 6.17 2.20 3.92
CA PHE A 206 5.45 0.93 3.88
C PHE A 206 6.39 -0.25 3.65
N ASN A 207 7.29 -0.15 2.67
CA ASN A 207 8.29 -1.16 2.33
C ASN A 207 9.21 -1.49 3.51
N ILE A 208 9.73 -0.47 4.21
CA ILE A 208 10.58 -0.67 5.39
C ILE A 208 9.80 -1.39 6.51
N LEU A 209 8.54 -1.01 6.72
CA LEU A 209 7.68 -1.67 7.71
C LEU A 209 7.35 -3.10 7.33
N VAL A 210 7.15 -3.42 6.05
CA VAL A 210 6.96 -4.80 5.59
C VAL A 210 8.13 -5.69 5.99
N ILE A 211 9.37 -5.20 5.83
CA ILE A 211 10.58 -5.91 6.26
C ILE A 211 10.67 -5.97 7.79
N LYS A 212 10.40 -4.86 8.49
CA LYS A 212 10.43 -4.80 9.97
C LYS A 212 9.51 -5.84 10.61
N TYR A 213 8.31 -6.01 10.05
CA TYR A 213 7.27 -6.92 10.55
C TYR A 213 7.26 -8.28 9.87
N ASN A 214 8.18 -8.53 8.93
CA ASN A 214 8.26 -9.76 8.14
C ASN A 214 6.90 -10.16 7.55
N LEU A 215 6.28 -9.24 6.80
CA LEU A 215 4.95 -9.44 6.22
C LEU A 215 5.03 -10.14 4.86
N PRO A 216 4.07 -11.02 4.53
CA PRO A 216 4.06 -11.70 3.24
C PRO A 216 3.70 -10.73 2.12
N VAL A 217 4.40 -10.85 0.99
CA VAL A 217 4.18 -10.08 -0.24
C VAL A 217 3.89 -11.01 -1.39
N PHE A 218 3.05 -10.58 -2.33
CA PHE A 218 2.83 -11.33 -3.56
C PHE A 218 4.05 -11.24 -4.48
N TYR A 219 4.43 -12.37 -5.03
CA TYR A 219 5.54 -12.49 -5.96
C TYR A 219 5.18 -13.51 -7.03
N SER A 220 5.39 -13.14 -8.29
CA SER A 220 5.37 -14.07 -9.41
C SER A 220 6.62 -13.84 -10.25
N PRO A 221 7.42 -14.88 -10.54
CA PRO A 221 8.70 -14.72 -11.24
C PRO A 221 8.54 -14.20 -12.67
N ASN A 222 7.34 -14.31 -13.25
CA ASN A 222 7.03 -13.94 -14.63
C ASN A 222 6.38 -12.55 -14.76
N ILE A 223 6.33 -11.76 -13.67
CA ILE A 223 5.71 -10.44 -13.67
C ILE A 223 6.69 -9.42 -13.11
N ASP A 224 7.02 -8.44 -13.95
CA ASP A 224 7.84 -7.29 -13.55
C ASP A 224 7.10 -6.38 -12.57
N HIS A 225 7.86 -5.61 -11.80
CA HIS A 225 7.39 -4.71 -10.76
C HIS A 225 6.25 -3.81 -11.27
N ASN A 226 6.39 -3.18 -12.43
CA ASN A 226 5.31 -2.31 -12.93
C ASN A 226 4.02 -3.05 -13.26
N LEU A 227 4.08 -4.26 -13.82
CA LEU A 227 2.88 -5.04 -14.15
C LEU A 227 2.16 -5.53 -12.90
N ASN A 228 2.89 -5.76 -11.79
CA ASN A 228 2.32 -6.10 -10.50
C ASN A 228 1.40 -5.01 -9.89
N LYS A 229 1.38 -3.80 -10.46
CA LYS A 229 0.42 -2.74 -10.09
C LYS A 229 -1.00 -3.05 -10.57
N ASP A 230 -1.16 -3.87 -11.62
CA ASP A 230 -2.48 -4.31 -12.06
C ASP A 230 -2.99 -5.46 -11.21
N LYS A 231 -3.93 -5.13 -10.32
CA LYS A 231 -4.65 -6.09 -9.48
C LYS A 231 -5.25 -7.25 -10.29
N ASN A 232 -5.71 -7.04 -11.53
CA ASN A 232 -6.39 -8.08 -12.30
C ASN A 232 -5.42 -9.17 -12.75
N ILE A 233 -4.16 -8.82 -13.06
CA ILE A 233 -3.12 -9.81 -13.38
C ILE A 233 -2.89 -10.72 -12.18
N VAL A 234 -2.76 -10.13 -10.99
CA VAL A 234 -2.55 -10.87 -9.73
C VAL A 234 -3.74 -11.78 -9.42
N LEU A 235 -4.96 -11.24 -9.51
CA LEU A 235 -6.18 -11.98 -9.25
C LEU A 235 -6.33 -13.15 -10.23
N ASN A 236 -6.04 -12.95 -11.52
CA ASN A 236 -6.07 -14.00 -12.53
C ASN A 236 -5.10 -15.14 -12.17
N ILE A 237 -3.88 -14.83 -11.73
CA ILE A 237 -2.92 -15.86 -11.27
C ILE A 237 -3.47 -16.62 -10.07
N ILE A 238 -3.90 -15.90 -9.04
CA ILE A 238 -4.38 -16.51 -7.80
C ILE A 238 -5.61 -17.38 -8.06
N ASN A 239 -6.54 -16.93 -8.92
CA ASN A 239 -7.76 -17.68 -9.22
C ASN A 239 -7.51 -18.97 -10.01
N ASN A 240 -6.51 -18.96 -10.91
CA ASN A 240 -6.24 -20.08 -11.81
C ASN A 240 -5.15 -21.06 -11.32
N ASP A 241 -4.51 -20.79 -10.19
CA ASP A 241 -3.52 -21.71 -9.60
C ASP A 241 -4.06 -22.47 -8.38
N MET A 242 -3.71 -23.75 -8.29
CA MET A 242 -4.07 -24.60 -7.16
C MET A 242 -3.07 -24.49 -6.01
N ASP A 243 -1.79 -24.26 -6.31
CA ASP A 243 -0.73 -24.06 -5.32
C ASP A 243 -0.41 -22.57 -5.23
N ILE A 244 -1.23 -21.88 -4.44
CA ILE A 244 -1.14 -20.43 -4.24
C ILE A 244 -0.01 -20.01 -3.29
N GLU A 245 0.46 -20.91 -2.42
CA GLU A 245 1.39 -20.56 -1.34
C GLU A 245 2.76 -20.14 -1.90
N LYS A 246 3.16 -20.71 -3.05
CA LYS A 246 4.39 -20.35 -3.76
C LYS A 246 4.47 -18.89 -4.20
N TYR A 247 3.34 -18.18 -4.26
CA TYR A 247 3.29 -16.77 -4.67
C TYR A 247 3.43 -15.79 -3.50
N PHE A 248 3.61 -16.26 -2.26
CA PHE A 248 3.75 -15.40 -1.10
C PHE A 248 5.11 -15.59 -0.44
N ILE A 249 5.97 -14.58 -0.58
CA ILE A 249 7.34 -14.60 -0.04
C ILE A 249 7.49 -13.59 1.11
N TYR A 250 8.62 -13.70 1.80
CA TYR A 250 9.05 -12.80 2.87
C TYR A 250 10.42 -12.23 2.50
N LEU A 251 10.64 -10.93 2.75
CA LEU A 251 11.80 -10.18 2.25
C LEU A 251 12.94 -10.07 3.26
#